data_AF-A0A7V2Y029-F1
#
_entry.id   AF-A0A7V2Y029-F1
#
_cell.length_a   1.000
_cell.length_b   1.000
_cell.length_c   1.000
_cell.angle_alpha   90.00
_cell.angle_beta   90.00
_cell.angle_gamma   90.00
#
_symmetry.space_group_name_H-M   'P 1'
#
loop_
_entity.id
_entity.type
_entity.pdbx_description
1 polymer ?
#
loop_
_entity_poly.entity_id
_entity_poly.type
_entity_poly.pdbx_seq_one_letter_code
_entity_poly.pdbx_strand_id
1 'polypeptide(L)'
;MRPSQHPAPRSRHIGAHTPCRTHPETGICRRCGARGSRNRSRDRMDRGRVPRCGGRLMPGRRHGQKRRPQIRVAAVIVRKGEILLARHERNGKRYWVLPGGGVEYGESLEEALAREIFEEAHFKIRVGRMLFLYDSIRYDGRRHVVNICFAARITGGALKVGREGRLVDIRFVPLKRLSRIRVCPNLSQEILRQIRKADPAYLGCSSGDDNVLRQNSS
;
A
#
# COMPACT_ATOMS: atom_id res chain seq x y z
N MET A 1 68.15 34.01 -3.17
CA MET A 1 67.30 33.21 -4.07
C MET A 1 66.08 32.72 -3.27
N ARG A 2 64.88 33.14 -3.65
CA ARG A 2 63.62 32.79 -2.95
C ARG A 2 63.16 31.39 -3.41
N PRO A 3 62.83 30.45 -2.52
CA PRO A 3 62.26 29.18 -2.94
C PRO A 3 60.80 29.36 -3.38
N SER A 4 60.49 28.73 -4.51
CA SER A 4 59.23 28.75 -5.24
C SER A 4 58.04 28.26 -4.41
N GLN A 5 57.01 29.09 -4.28
CA GLN A 5 55.71 28.70 -3.74
C GLN A 5 54.89 28.03 -4.85
N HIS A 6 54.71 26.72 -4.77
CA HIS A 6 53.64 26.04 -5.52
C HIS A 6 52.32 26.23 -4.76
N PRO A 7 51.25 26.72 -5.41
CA PRO A 7 49.94 26.79 -4.78
C PRO A 7 49.34 25.39 -4.64
N ALA A 8 48.78 25.10 -3.45
CA ALA A 8 48.04 23.88 -3.16
C ALA A 8 46.85 23.71 -4.13
N PRO A 9 46.48 22.47 -4.50
CA PRO A 9 45.38 22.22 -5.42
C PRO A 9 44.06 22.72 -4.82
N ARG A 10 43.41 23.66 -5.55
CA ARG A 10 42.07 24.14 -5.23
C ARG A 10 41.09 22.96 -5.30
N SER A 11 40.56 22.55 -4.15
CA SER A 11 39.50 21.56 -4.05
C SER A 11 38.28 22.07 -4.83
N ARG A 12 37.90 21.34 -5.88
CA ARG A 12 36.73 21.62 -6.71
C ARG A 12 35.46 21.69 -5.84
N HIS A 13 34.78 22.83 -5.88
CA HIS A 13 33.42 22.96 -5.36
C HIS A 13 32.47 22.06 -6.16
N ILE A 14 32.11 20.91 -5.61
CA ILE A 14 30.92 20.16 -6.03
C ILE A 14 29.77 20.66 -5.17
N GLY A 15 29.19 21.78 -5.58
CA GLY A 15 27.97 22.33 -5.01
C GLY A 15 26.74 21.54 -5.46
N ALA A 16 26.46 20.42 -4.80
CA ALA A 16 25.14 19.80 -4.82
C ALA A 16 24.72 19.57 -3.36
N HIS A 17 23.97 20.51 -2.80
CA HIS A 17 23.44 20.42 -1.44
C HIS A 17 22.50 19.21 -1.32
N THR A 18 23.02 18.05 -0.93
CA THR A 18 22.16 16.96 -0.46
C THR A 18 21.42 17.47 0.78
N PRO A 19 20.08 17.59 0.77
CA PRO A 19 19.36 18.12 1.92
C PRO A 19 19.63 17.22 3.14
N CYS A 20 20.02 17.82 4.29
CA CYS A 20 20.16 17.03 5.52
C CYS A 20 18.81 16.38 5.82
N ARG A 21 18.80 15.04 5.86
CA ARG A 21 17.63 14.27 6.28
C ARG A 21 17.53 14.38 7.80
N THR A 22 16.81 15.38 8.29
CA THR A 22 16.40 15.39 9.69
C THR A 22 15.42 14.25 9.94
N HIS A 23 15.55 13.61 11.11
CA HIS A 23 14.59 12.60 11.52
C HIS A 23 13.21 13.27 11.66
N PRO A 24 12.16 12.74 11.01
CA PRO A 24 10.83 13.35 11.05
C PRO A 24 10.26 13.48 12.47
N GLU A 25 10.64 12.56 13.36
CA GLU A 25 10.13 12.47 14.73
C GLU A 25 11.00 13.20 15.75
N THR A 26 12.32 13.03 15.73
CA THR A 26 13.21 13.62 16.74
C THR A 26 13.70 15.02 16.36
N GLY A 27 13.57 15.42 15.09
CA GLY A 27 14.11 16.68 14.58
C GLY A 27 15.64 16.74 14.57
N ILE A 28 16.32 15.61 14.76
CA ILE A 28 17.78 15.49 14.77
C ILE A 28 18.29 15.30 13.33
N CYS A 29 19.26 16.09 12.91
CA CYS A 29 19.92 15.92 11.62
C CYS A 29 20.77 14.66 11.62
N ARG A 30 20.42 13.69 10.77
CA ARG A 30 21.17 12.43 10.64
C ARG A 30 22.62 12.61 10.16
N ARG A 31 22.96 13.80 9.63
CA ARG A 31 24.32 14.14 9.17
C ARG A 31 25.24 14.63 10.30
N CYS A 32 24.73 15.40 11.26
CA CYS A 32 25.59 16.07 12.25
C CYS A 32 25.11 15.90 13.71
N GLY A 33 24.03 15.15 13.93
CA GLY A 33 23.47 14.90 15.27
C GLY A 33 22.79 16.11 15.92
N ALA A 34 22.84 17.30 15.29
CA ALA A 34 22.25 18.50 15.87
C ALA A 34 20.72 18.52 15.71
N ARG A 35 20.02 18.95 16.76
CA ARG A 35 18.57 19.20 16.74
C ARG A 35 18.29 20.51 15.99
N GLY A 36 17.31 20.49 15.10
CA GLY A 36 16.87 21.68 14.38
C GLY A 36 16.21 22.71 15.29
N SER A 37 16.60 23.98 15.20
CA SER A 37 15.89 25.09 15.84
C SER A 37 14.68 25.48 14.97
N ARG A 38 13.47 25.17 15.43
CA ARG A 38 12.25 25.73 14.82
C ARG A 38 11.97 27.07 15.48
N ASN A 39 11.92 28.14 14.69
CA ASN A 39 11.45 29.42 15.19
C ASN A 39 9.94 29.33 15.42
N ARG A 40 9.44 29.73 16.60
CA ARG A 40 8.00 29.69 16.95
C ARG A 40 7.23 30.92 16.45
N SER A 41 7.80 31.72 15.56
CA SER A 41 7.07 32.79 14.88
C SER A 41 6.01 32.17 13.95
N ARG A 42 4.79 32.72 13.98
CA ARG A 42 3.59 32.19 13.31
C ARG A 42 3.62 32.28 11.77
N ASP A 43 4.75 32.65 11.17
CA ASP A 43 4.90 32.76 9.73
C ASP A 43 5.19 31.40 9.08
N ARG A 44 4.17 30.92 8.36
CA ARG A 44 4.01 29.57 7.79
C ARG A 44 5.06 29.12 6.75
N MET A 45 6.17 29.82 6.55
CA MET A 45 7.14 29.44 5.50
C MET A 45 8.62 29.55 5.87
N ASP A 46 9.00 29.85 7.12
CA ASP A 46 10.42 29.80 7.48
C ASP A 46 10.87 28.34 7.69
N ARG A 47 11.54 27.79 6.66
CA ARG A 47 12.14 26.47 6.71
C ARG A 47 13.42 26.57 7.53
N GLY A 48 13.25 26.50 8.86
CA GLY A 48 14.36 26.59 9.81
C GLY A 48 15.56 25.72 9.38
N ARG A 49 16.77 26.13 9.73
CA ARG A 49 18.01 25.41 9.38
C ARG A 49 18.54 24.66 10.59
N VAL A 50 19.27 23.59 10.34
CA VAL A 50 20.06 22.89 11.37
C VAL A 50 21.27 23.78 11.71
N PRO A 51 21.46 24.21 12.98
CA PRO A 51 22.51 25.16 13.33
C PRO A 51 23.91 24.70 12.93
N ARG A 52 24.17 23.39 13.07
CA ARG A 52 25.50 22.80 12.87
C ARG A 52 25.89 22.56 11.41
N CYS A 53 24.93 22.39 10.50
CA CYS A 53 25.25 22.05 9.10
C CYS A 53 24.53 22.92 8.06
N GLY A 54 23.75 23.91 8.50
CA GLY A 54 22.96 24.77 7.63
C GLY A 54 21.85 24.04 6.84
N GLY A 55 21.65 22.75 7.09
CA GLY A 55 20.70 21.91 6.36
C GLY A 55 19.26 22.40 6.58
N ARG A 56 18.49 22.50 5.50
CA ARG A 56 17.08 22.87 5.54
C ARG A 56 16.29 21.81 6.33
N LEU A 57 15.57 22.22 7.37
CA LEU A 57 14.68 21.32 8.10
C LEU A 57 13.53 20.94 7.18
N MET A 58 13.26 19.64 7.08
CA MET A 58 12.03 19.17 6.45
C MET A 58 10.84 19.69 7.26
N PRO A 59 9.74 20.08 6.59
CA PRO A 59 8.51 20.46 7.30
C PRO A 59 8.14 19.34 8.28
N GLY A 60 8.05 19.70 9.56
CA GLY A 60 7.65 18.76 10.59
C GLY A 60 6.27 18.22 10.25
N ARG A 61 6.09 16.89 10.29
CA ARG A 61 4.76 16.30 10.15
C ARG A 61 3.86 16.87 11.26
N ARG A 62 2.58 17.10 10.93
CA ARG A 62 1.54 17.42 11.92
C ARG A 62 1.66 16.40 13.06
N HIS A 63 1.93 16.88 14.27
CA HIS A 63 1.93 16.05 15.47
C HIS A 63 0.51 15.49 15.66
N GLY A 64 0.37 14.18 15.92
CA GLY A 64 -0.83 13.64 16.56
C GLY A 64 -1.52 12.41 15.94
N GLN A 65 -1.35 12.09 14.65
CA GLN A 65 -1.99 10.88 14.10
C GLN A 65 -1.03 9.68 14.11
N LYS A 66 -1.18 8.78 15.09
CA LYS A 66 -0.58 7.44 15.06
C LYS A 66 -1.03 6.74 13.77
N ARG A 67 -0.09 6.33 12.91
CA ARG A 67 -0.41 5.51 11.74
C ARG A 67 -0.84 4.13 12.22
N ARG A 68 -2.07 3.74 11.89
CA ARG A 68 -2.61 2.42 12.20
C ARG A 68 -2.63 1.56 10.92
N PRO A 69 -2.47 0.23 11.03
CA PRO A 69 -2.78 -0.67 9.93
C PRO A 69 -4.22 -0.42 9.46
N GLN A 70 -4.43 -0.42 8.14
CA GLN A 70 -5.76 -0.37 7.56
C GLN A 70 -6.28 -1.79 7.37
N ILE A 71 -7.53 -2.04 7.73
CA ILE A 71 -8.19 -3.32 7.47
C ILE A 71 -8.88 -3.21 6.11
N ARG A 72 -8.70 -4.23 5.28
CA ARG A 72 -9.41 -4.38 4.00
C ARG A 72 -10.02 -5.76 3.88
N VAL A 73 -11.16 -5.82 3.21
CA VAL A 73 -11.88 -7.05 2.90
C VAL A 73 -11.91 -7.27 1.39
N ALA A 74 -11.89 -8.54 0.97
CA ALA A 74 -12.03 -8.90 -0.43
C ALA A 74 -12.86 -10.16 -0.62
N ALA A 75 -13.59 -10.24 -1.74
CA ALA A 75 -14.49 -11.35 -2.02
C ALA A 75 -13.90 -12.29 -3.07
N VAL A 76 -13.91 -13.58 -2.76
CA VAL A 76 -13.77 -14.67 -3.74
C VAL A 76 -15.16 -15.17 -4.09
N ILE A 77 -15.68 -14.69 -5.22
CA ILE A 77 -17.00 -15.05 -5.74
C ILE A 77 -16.81 -15.96 -6.95
N VAL A 78 -17.19 -17.23 -6.82
CA VAL A 78 -17.14 -18.21 -7.89
C VAL A 78 -18.54 -18.56 -8.35
N ARG A 79 -18.79 -18.49 -9.66
CA ARG A 79 -20.06 -18.85 -10.28
C ARG A 79 -19.80 -19.56 -11.61
N LYS A 80 -20.37 -20.75 -11.80
CA LYS A 80 -20.24 -21.54 -13.04
C LYS A 80 -18.78 -21.74 -13.52
N GLY A 81 -17.84 -21.95 -12.58
CA GLY A 81 -16.42 -22.16 -12.90
C GLY A 81 -15.64 -20.88 -13.23
N GLU A 82 -16.24 -19.71 -13.05
CA GLU A 82 -15.62 -18.40 -13.24
C GLU A 82 -15.54 -17.65 -11.92
N ILE A 83 -14.51 -16.82 -11.74
CA ILE A 83 -14.29 -15.96 -10.59
C ILE A 83 -14.54 -14.50 -10.97
N LEU A 84 -15.22 -13.75 -10.10
CA LEU A 84 -15.39 -12.31 -10.26
C LEU A 84 -14.06 -11.60 -9.94
N LEU A 85 -13.56 -10.80 -10.88
CA LEU A 85 -12.35 -9.99 -10.69
C LEU A 85 -12.59 -8.55 -11.14
N ALA A 86 -11.99 -7.62 -10.41
CA ALA A 86 -11.92 -6.21 -10.77
C ALA A 86 -10.61 -5.94 -11.51
N ARG A 87 -10.68 -5.19 -12.61
CA ARG A 87 -9.50 -4.76 -13.37
C ARG A 87 -9.18 -3.33 -13.00
N HIS A 88 -8.01 -3.14 -12.40
CA HIS A 88 -7.50 -1.84 -12.05
C HIS A 88 -6.44 -1.38 -13.05
N GLU A 89 -6.39 -0.07 -13.28
CA GLU A 89 -5.34 0.57 -14.05
C GLU A 89 -4.59 1.58 -13.18
N ARG A 90 -3.25 1.52 -13.22
CA ARG A 90 -2.38 2.48 -12.53
C ARG A 90 -1.09 2.66 -13.33
N ASN A 91 -0.73 3.91 -13.62
CA ASN A 91 0.48 4.26 -14.37
C ASN A 91 0.60 3.47 -15.70
N GLY A 92 -0.51 3.32 -16.44
CA GLY A 92 -0.57 2.57 -17.70
C GLY A 92 -0.49 1.04 -17.55
N LYS A 93 -0.34 0.51 -16.32
CA LYS A 93 -0.33 -0.94 -16.06
C LYS A 93 -1.71 -1.40 -15.62
N ARG A 94 -2.25 -2.40 -16.32
CA ARG A 94 -3.50 -3.09 -15.98
C ARG A 94 -3.22 -4.36 -15.19
N TYR A 95 -3.95 -4.57 -14.11
CA TYR A 95 -3.86 -5.75 -13.26
C TYR A 95 -5.23 -6.11 -12.71
N TRP A 96 -5.40 -7.39 -12.40
CA TRP A 96 -6.62 -7.90 -11.78
C TRP A 96 -6.46 -7.93 -10.27
N VAL A 97 -7.53 -7.65 -9.56
CA VAL A 97 -7.62 -7.74 -8.10
C VAL A 97 -8.91 -8.46 -7.72
N LEU A 98 -8.93 -9.04 -6.53
CA LEU A 98 -10.20 -9.44 -5.91
C LEU A 98 -11.00 -8.16 -5.59
N PRO A 99 -12.30 -8.13 -5.91
CA PRO A 99 -13.15 -6.99 -5.60
C PRO A 99 -13.34 -6.85 -4.08
N GLY A 100 -13.54 -5.61 -3.63
CA GLY A 100 -13.63 -5.24 -2.22
C GLY A 100 -12.69 -4.09 -1.82
N GLY A 101 -12.83 -3.62 -0.59
CA GLY A 101 -12.07 -2.46 -0.16
C GLY A 101 -11.95 -2.23 1.33
N GLY A 102 -12.05 -0.97 1.72
CA GLY A 102 -11.70 -0.51 3.06
C GLY A 102 -12.80 -0.82 4.05
N VAL A 103 -12.43 -1.25 5.26
CA VAL A 103 -13.37 -1.31 6.37
C VAL A 103 -13.46 0.08 6.99
N GLU A 104 -14.67 0.63 7.00
CA GLU A 104 -15.02 1.88 7.64
C GLU A 104 -15.25 1.70 9.15
N TYR A 105 -15.22 2.80 9.88
CA TYR A 105 -15.43 2.74 11.32
C TYR A 105 -16.92 2.48 11.63
N GLY A 106 -17.19 1.46 12.43
CA GLY A 106 -18.54 1.14 12.89
C GLY A 106 -19.27 0.07 12.07
N GLU A 107 -18.66 -0.46 11.00
CA GLU A 107 -19.18 -1.61 10.26
C GLU A 107 -18.40 -2.90 10.59
N SER A 108 -19.10 -4.03 10.48
CA SER A 108 -18.52 -5.38 10.48
C SER A 108 -17.77 -5.67 9.16
N LEU A 109 -16.96 -6.73 9.15
CA LEU A 109 -16.24 -7.15 7.93
C LEU A 109 -17.22 -7.60 6.84
N GLU A 110 -18.33 -8.20 7.25
CA GLU A 110 -19.40 -8.64 6.36
C GLU A 110 -20.14 -7.47 5.73
N GLU A 111 -20.47 -6.45 6.52
CA GLU A 111 -21.10 -5.20 6.04
C GLU A 111 -20.18 -4.46 5.07
N ALA A 112 -18.91 -4.27 5.44
CA ALA A 112 -17.90 -3.67 4.59
C ALA A 112 -17.80 -4.38 3.24
N LEU A 113 -17.73 -5.71 3.26
CA LEU A 113 -17.61 -6.49 2.04
C LEU A 113 -18.88 -6.42 1.18
N ALA A 114 -20.06 -6.45 1.80
CA ALA A 114 -21.32 -6.34 1.08
C ALA A 114 -21.48 -4.96 0.42
N ARG A 115 -21.11 -3.88 1.13
CA ARG A 115 -21.10 -2.50 0.63
C ARG A 115 -20.19 -2.36 -0.59
N GLU A 116 -18.92 -2.75 -0.45
CA GLU A 116 -17.93 -2.61 -1.52
C GLU A 116 -18.31 -3.41 -2.77
N ILE A 117 -18.80 -4.65 -2.61
CA ILE A 117 -19.24 -5.46 -3.76
C ILE A 117 -20.48 -4.88 -4.45
N PHE A 118 -21.36 -4.24 -3.68
CA PHE A 118 -22.49 -3.52 -4.26
C PHE A 118 -22.02 -2.28 -5.03
N GLU A 119 -21.10 -1.50 -4.48
CA GLU A 119 -20.53 -0.29 -5.11
C GLU A 119 -19.76 -0.62 -6.40
N GLU A 120 -18.89 -1.63 -6.37
CA GLU A 120 -18.04 -2.01 -7.51
C GLU A 120 -18.79 -2.80 -8.61
N ALA A 121 -19.76 -3.65 -8.24
CA ALA A 121 -20.34 -4.66 -9.13
C ALA A 121 -21.88 -4.67 -9.20
N HIS A 122 -22.56 -3.91 -8.35
CA HIS A 122 -24.02 -3.93 -8.17
C HIS A 122 -24.60 -5.31 -7.81
N PHE A 123 -23.81 -6.14 -7.14
CA PHE A 123 -24.26 -7.43 -6.63
C PHE A 123 -24.63 -7.35 -5.15
N LYS A 124 -25.70 -8.03 -4.79
CA LYS A 124 -25.98 -8.41 -3.39
C LYS A 124 -25.32 -9.74 -3.13
N ILE A 125 -24.62 -9.85 -2.01
CA ILE A 125 -23.88 -11.06 -1.64
C ILE A 125 -24.25 -11.55 -0.24
N ARG A 126 -24.04 -12.84 0.00
CA ARG A 126 -23.91 -13.43 1.33
C ARG A 126 -22.45 -13.79 1.55
N VAL A 127 -21.85 -13.20 2.58
CA VAL A 127 -20.49 -13.51 3.02
C VAL A 127 -20.49 -14.88 3.68
N GLY A 128 -19.48 -15.69 3.34
CA GLY A 128 -19.27 -17.04 3.85
C GLY A 128 -17.99 -17.11 4.69
N ARG A 129 -17.37 -18.29 4.72
CA ARG A 129 -16.16 -18.54 5.51
C ARG A 129 -14.99 -17.65 5.06
N MET A 130 -14.13 -17.26 6.00
CA MET A 130 -12.81 -16.70 5.71
C MET A 130 -11.97 -17.74 4.96
N LEU A 131 -11.26 -17.31 3.94
CA LEU A 131 -10.37 -18.16 3.15
C LEU A 131 -8.92 -17.94 3.54
N PHE A 132 -8.48 -16.69 3.58
CA PHE A 132 -7.12 -16.36 3.96
C PHE A 132 -6.98 -14.90 4.35
N LEU A 133 -5.91 -14.59 5.09
CA LEU A 133 -5.53 -13.23 5.40
C LEU A 133 -4.02 -13.02 5.16
N TYR A 134 -3.63 -11.80 4.85
CA TYR A 134 -2.24 -11.45 4.59
C TYR A 134 -1.96 -9.96 4.82
N ASP A 135 -0.71 -9.65 5.13
CA ASP A 135 -0.26 -8.27 5.33
C ASP A 135 0.38 -7.70 4.07
N SER A 136 0.16 -6.42 3.80
CA SER A 136 0.84 -5.66 2.76
C SER A 136 1.49 -4.43 3.37
N ILE A 137 2.81 -4.51 3.53
CA ILE A 137 3.62 -3.48 4.19
C ILE A 137 4.62 -2.92 3.18
N ARG A 138 4.52 -1.61 2.92
CA ARG A 138 5.53 -0.90 2.12
C ARG A 138 6.71 -0.53 3.00
N TYR A 139 7.92 -0.79 2.53
CA TYR A 139 9.17 -0.46 3.25
C TYR A 139 9.34 1.03 3.55
N ASP A 140 8.70 1.91 2.77
CA ASP A 140 8.69 3.36 3.03
C ASP A 140 7.82 3.77 4.25
N GLY A 141 7.18 2.80 4.91
CA GLY A 141 6.29 3.01 6.05
C GLY A 141 5.03 3.80 5.71
N ARG A 142 4.71 3.98 4.41
CA ARG A 142 3.55 4.74 3.96
C ARG A 142 2.28 3.91 3.86
N ARG A 143 2.39 2.58 3.89
CA ARG A 143 1.25 1.67 3.80
C ARG A 143 1.48 0.43 4.65
N HIS A 144 0.49 0.11 5.48
CA HIS A 144 0.36 -1.14 6.20
C HIS A 144 -1.11 -1.52 6.11
N VAL A 145 -1.41 -2.60 5.39
CA VAL A 145 -2.78 -3.09 5.19
C VAL A 145 -2.86 -4.55 5.60
N VAL A 146 -3.85 -4.88 6.42
CA VAL A 146 -4.26 -6.26 6.70
C VAL A 146 -5.41 -6.57 5.74
N ASN A 147 -5.24 -7.56 4.87
CA ASN A 147 -6.24 -7.94 3.88
C ASN A 147 -6.86 -9.27 4.32
N ILE A 148 -8.19 -9.31 4.43
CA ILE A 148 -8.95 -10.48 4.84
C ILE A 148 -9.84 -10.89 3.66
N CYS A 149 -9.72 -12.12 3.20
CA CYS A 149 -10.42 -12.61 2.01
C CYS A 149 -11.49 -13.63 2.42
N PHE A 150 -12.72 -13.44 1.94
CA PHE A 150 -13.86 -14.28 2.24
C PHE A 150 -14.40 -14.97 1.00
N ALA A 151 -14.93 -16.18 1.16
CA ALA A 151 -15.84 -16.72 0.16
C ALA A 151 -17.14 -15.92 0.20
N ALA A 152 -17.71 -15.63 -0.96
CA ALA A 152 -19.00 -14.97 -1.04
C ALA A 152 -19.85 -15.56 -2.16
N ARG A 153 -21.17 -15.53 -1.97
CA ARG A 153 -22.15 -16.00 -2.96
C ARG A 153 -23.10 -14.87 -3.32
N ILE A 154 -23.32 -14.66 -4.60
CA ILE A 154 -24.31 -13.70 -5.10
C ILE A 154 -25.71 -14.19 -4.73
N THR A 155 -26.48 -13.32 -4.09
CA THR A 155 -27.89 -13.54 -3.71
C THR A 155 -28.84 -12.68 -4.52
N GLY A 156 -28.35 -11.67 -5.24
CA GLY A 156 -29.15 -10.83 -6.14
C GLY A 156 -28.34 -9.75 -6.85
N GLY A 157 -29.02 -8.94 -7.65
CA GLY A 157 -28.39 -7.89 -8.46
C GLY A 157 -27.93 -8.38 -9.84
N ALA A 158 -27.41 -7.46 -10.63
CA ALA A 158 -26.94 -7.70 -11.99
C ALA A 158 -25.63 -6.96 -12.20
N LEU A 159 -24.69 -7.58 -12.93
CA LEU A 159 -23.35 -7.03 -13.13
C LEU A 159 -23.44 -5.65 -13.78
N LYS A 160 -23.01 -4.63 -13.05
CA LYS A 160 -22.78 -3.28 -13.57
C LYS A 160 -21.49 -2.76 -12.96
N VAL A 161 -20.62 -2.23 -13.81
CA VAL A 161 -19.34 -1.66 -13.38
C VAL A 161 -19.62 -0.38 -12.59
N GLY A 162 -19.21 -0.37 -11.33
CA GLY A 162 -19.23 0.81 -10.46
C GLY A 162 -18.27 1.90 -10.95
N ARG A 163 -18.45 3.11 -10.47
CA ARG A 163 -17.58 4.26 -10.79
C ARG A 163 -16.67 4.59 -9.60
N GLU A 164 -15.81 3.65 -9.20
CA GLU A 164 -14.92 3.84 -8.05
C GLU A 164 -13.44 3.88 -8.44
N GLY A 165 -12.79 5.01 -8.13
CA GLY A 165 -11.33 5.13 -8.07
C GLY A 165 -10.59 4.64 -9.32
N ARG A 166 -9.97 3.45 -9.21
CA ARG A 166 -9.13 2.83 -10.26
C ARG A 166 -9.83 1.70 -11.00
N LEU A 167 -11.09 1.43 -10.69
CA LEU A 167 -11.88 0.38 -11.32
C LEU A 167 -12.13 0.76 -12.78
N VAL A 168 -11.57 -0.01 -13.70
CA VAL A 168 -11.80 0.16 -15.13
C VAL A 168 -12.89 -0.78 -15.62
N ASP A 169 -13.02 -1.93 -14.98
CA ASP A 169 -13.86 -3.03 -15.44
C ASP A 169 -14.00 -4.09 -14.35
N ILE A 170 -15.12 -4.80 -14.34
CA ILE A 170 -15.36 -5.94 -13.44
C ILE A 170 -16.08 -7.03 -14.20
N ARG A 171 -15.54 -8.25 -14.16
CA ARG A 171 -16.09 -9.37 -14.93
C ARG A 171 -15.78 -10.71 -14.31
N PHE A 172 -16.58 -11.70 -14.71
CA PHE A 172 -16.25 -13.09 -14.48
C PHE A 172 -15.12 -13.52 -15.41
N VAL A 173 -14.11 -14.17 -14.83
CA VAL A 173 -12.95 -14.72 -15.54
C VAL A 173 -12.91 -16.22 -15.26
N PRO A 174 -12.75 -17.08 -16.28
CA PRO A 174 -12.62 -18.51 -16.07
C PRO A 174 -11.49 -18.85 -15.09
N LEU A 175 -11.76 -19.72 -14.10
CA LEU A 175 -10.77 -20.11 -13.09
C LEU A 175 -9.48 -20.65 -13.71
N LYS A 176 -9.61 -21.38 -14.84
CA LYS A 176 -8.47 -21.91 -15.61
C LYS A 176 -7.53 -20.81 -16.15
N ARG A 177 -7.98 -19.56 -16.24
CA ARG A 177 -7.16 -18.42 -16.68
C ARG A 177 -6.41 -17.73 -15.54
N LEU A 178 -6.69 -18.04 -14.27
CA LEU A 178 -6.02 -17.41 -13.12
C LEU A 178 -4.48 -17.57 -13.15
N SER A 179 -3.98 -18.68 -13.68
CA SER A 179 -2.54 -18.93 -13.85
C SER A 179 -1.89 -18.12 -14.98
N ARG A 180 -2.70 -17.52 -15.87
CA ARG A 180 -2.25 -16.80 -17.07
C ARG A 180 -2.45 -15.29 -16.99
N ILE A 181 -3.06 -14.78 -15.92
CA ILE A 181 -3.32 -13.35 -15.73
C ILE A 181 -2.57 -12.83 -14.51
N ARG A 182 -2.24 -11.54 -14.52
CA ARG A 182 -1.63 -10.87 -13.37
C ARG A 182 -2.71 -10.50 -12.35
N VAL A 183 -2.89 -11.35 -11.35
CA VAL A 183 -3.62 -11.02 -10.12
C VAL A 183 -2.67 -10.34 -9.15
N CYS A 184 -3.12 -9.28 -8.48
CA CYS A 184 -2.29 -8.45 -7.63
C CYS A 184 -2.90 -8.29 -6.22
N PRO A 185 -2.23 -8.76 -5.15
CA PRO A 185 -1.01 -9.57 -5.17
C PRO A 185 -1.25 -10.94 -5.83
N ASN A 186 -0.16 -11.69 -6.10
CA ASN A 186 -0.28 -13.00 -6.75
C ASN A 186 -0.93 -14.02 -5.80
N LEU A 187 -2.26 -14.06 -5.82
CA LEU A 187 -3.12 -14.92 -4.99
C LEU A 187 -3.66 -16.13 -5.75
N SER A 188 -3.29 -16.30 -7.02
CA SER A 188 -3.93 -17.28 -7.90
C SER A 188 -3.88 -18.71 -7.36
N GLN A 189 -2.73 -19.14 -6.83
CA GLN A 189 -2.58 -20.49 -6.27
C GLN A 189 -3.42 -20.67 -5.00
N GLU A 190 -3.41 -19.68 -4.10
CA GLU A 190 -4.15 -19.77 -2.84
C GLU A 190 -5.66 -19.76 -3.07
N ILE A 191 -6.15 -18.93 -4.00
CA ILE A 191 -7.56 -18.93 -4.42
C ILE A 191 -7.96 -20.34 -4.88
N LEU A 192 -7.17 -20.98 -5.75
CA LEU A 192 -7.45 -22.32 -6.27
C LEU A 192 -7.43 -23.39 -5.16
N ARG A 193 -6.52 -23.28 -4.20
CA ARG A 193 -6.45 -24.17 -3.03
C ARG A 193 -7.70 -24.03 -2.14
N GLN A 194 -8.09 -22.80 -1.85
CA GLN A 194 -9.17 -22.48 -0.92
C GLN A 194 -10.56 -22.77 -1.46
N ILE A 195 -10.76 -22.68 -2.78
CA ILE A 195 -12.00 -23.12 -3.44
C ILE A 195 -12.25 -24.61 -3.22
N ARG A 196 -11.20 -25.43 -3.08
CA ARG A 196 -11.30 -26.88 -2.81
C ARG A 196 -11.58 -27.22 -1.33
N LYS A 197 -11.97 -26.23 -0.52
CA LYS A 197 -12.26 -26.34 0.92
C LYS A 197 -11.01 -26.65 1.79
N ALA A 198 -9.93 -25.93 1.58
CA ALA A 198 -8.83 -25.89 2.56
C ALA A 198 -9.19 -25.07 3.81
N ASP A 199 -8.51 -25.29 4.93
CA ASP A 199 -8.64 -24.48 6.14
C ASP A 199 -8.19 -23.04 5.91
N PRO A 200 -8.76 -22.06 6.64
CA PRO A 200 -8.34 -20.67 6.52
C PRO A 200 -6.84 -20.50 6.79
N ALA A 201 -6.14 -19.75 5.94
CA ALA A 201 -4.68 -19.62 6.02
C ALA A 201 -4.21 -18.18 6.24
N TYR A 202 -3.19 -18.00 7.08
CA TYR A 202 -2.39 -16.78 7.08
C TYR A 202 -1.25 -16.92 6.08
N LEU A 203 -1.17 -16.03 5.09
CA LEU A 203 -0.21 -16.14 3.99
C LEU A 203 1.10 -15.39 4.25
N GLY A 204 1.24 -14.74 5.40
CA GLY A 204 2.40 -13.90 5.70
C GLY A 204 2.27 -12.47 5.16
N CYS A 205 3.42 -11.81 4.98
CA CYS A 205 3.50 -10.43 4.55
C CYS A 205 4.05 -10.32 3.11
N SER A 206 3.33 -9.61 2.24
CA SER A 206 3.92 -9.07 1.02
C SER A 206 4.72 -7.82 1.37
N SER A 207 6.05 -7.92 1.36
CA SER A 207 6.96 -6.81 1.63
C SER A 207 7.71 -6.39 0.36
N GLY A 208 7.53 -5.12 -0.06
CA GLY A 208 8.21 -4.54 -1.24
C GLY A 208 7.29 -3.99 -2.33
N ASP A 209 7.89 -3.51 -3.42
CA ASP A 209 7.17 -3.02 -4.61
C ASP A 209 6.64 -4.17 -5.49
N ASP A 210 7.09 -5.40 -5.24
CA ASP A 210 6.87 -6.55 -6.13
C ASP A 210 5.54 -7.30 -5.90
N ASN A 211 4.75 -6.96 -4.88
CA ASN A 211 3.45 -7.60 -4.59
C ASN A 211 3.48 -9.15 -4.57
N VAL A 212 4.63 -9.74 -4.24
CA VAL A 212 4.79 -11.18 -4.02
C VAL A 212 4.59 -11.47 -2.54
N LEU A 213 3.69 -12.40 -2.23
CA LEU A 213 3.56 -12.93 -0.86
C LEU A 213 4.77 -13.79 -0.56
N ARG A 214 5.57 -13.40 0.44
CA ARG A 214 6.61 -14.27 0.98
C ARG A 214 5.93 -15.18 1.99
N GLN A 215 5.68 -16.41 1.59
CA GLN A 215 5.26 -17.45 2.51
C GLN A 215 6.41 -17.67 3.51
N ASN A 216 6.10 -17.72 4.80
CA ASN A 216 7.06 -18.22 5.78
C ASN A 216 7.27 -19.70 5.46
N SER A 217 8.44 -20.04 4.92
CA SER A 217 8.92 -21.41 4.86
C SER A 217 8.91 -21.94 6.29
N SER A 218 8.05 -22.91 6.56
CA SER A 218 8.15 -23.75 7.76
C SER A 218 9.32 -24.70 7.59
#